data_AF-A0A837G9L3-F1
#
_entry.id   AF-A0A837G9L3-F1
#
_cell.length_a   1.000
_cell.length_b   1.000
_cell.length_c   1.000
_cell.angle_alpha   90.00
_cell.angle_beta   90.00
_cell.angle_gamma   90.00
#
_symmetry.space_group_name_H-M   'P 1'
#
loop_
_entity.id
_entity.type
_entity.pdbx_description
1 polymer ?
#
loop_
_entity_poly.entity_id
_entity_poly.type
_entity_poly.pdbx_seq_one_letter_code
_entity_poly.pdbx_strand_id
1 'polypeptide(L)'
;MGDWDHLHEMYNKGYSADQIADAAACGYNPYEFDIDAYGYSSDEWEAVDGNFSSEIVEVNPELEAIFERLVDSAEAFYKLTNRYLQIWGELGELYAEIEYGIKRHKPHTKGSDGKLGNDFIEIKTISPEKNNEEVRVKRAGNFNKLLIVKISTDFTFESQLIARKDLPKGEGKHAKASWSRKQQK
;
A
#
# COMPACT_ATOMS: atom_id res chain seq x y z
N MET A 1 -14.25 10.47 18.02
CA MET A 1 -14.96 9.94 16.85
C MET A 1 -14.05 8.88 16.26
N GLY A 2 -14.49 7.63 16.24
CA GLY A 2 -13.63 6.50 15.86
C GLY A 2 -13.52 6.40 14.35
N ASP A 3 -12.42 5.81 13.87
CA ASP A 3 -12.16 5.54 12.43
C ASP A 3 -13.26 4.75 11.72
N TRP A 4 -14.27 4.24 12.44
CA TRP A 4 -15.39 3.46 11.88
C TRP A 4 -16.72 4.23 11.83
N ASP A 5 -16.80 5.43 12.42
CA ASP A 5 -18.02 6.23 12.44
C ASP A 5 -18.42 6.66 11.01
N HIS A 6 -17.44 6.90 10.14
CA HIS A 6 -17.68 7.32 8.75
C HIS A 6 -18.32 6.23 7.87
N LEU A 7 -18.03 4.94 8.12
CA LEU A 7 -18.66 3.83 7.38
C LEU A 7 -20.12 3.63 7.79
N HIS A 8 -20.44 3.87 9.07
CA HIS A 8 -21.82 3.90 9.54
C HIS A 8 -22.62 5.06 8.93
N GLU A 9 -22.00 6.22 8.71
CA GLU A 9 -22.61 7.33 7.97
C GLU A 9 -22.85 7.01 6.50
N MET A 10 -21.94 6.30 5.82
CA MET A 10 -22.14 5.85 4.44
C MET A 10 -23.36 4.92 4.32
N TYR A 11 -23.56 4.02 5.28
CA TYR A 11 -24.76 3.19 5.33
C TYR A 11 -26.03 4.03 5.46
N ASN A 12 -26.03 5.01 6.37
CA ASN A 12 -27.19 5.90 6.59
C ASN A 12 -27.48 6.82 5.40
N LYS A 13 -26.49 7.11 4.56
CA LYS A 13 -26.62 7.89 3.32
C LYS A 13 -27.02 7.06 2.10
N GLY A 14 -27.27 5.75 2.27
CA GLY A 14 -27.80 4.88 1.22
C GLY A 14 -26.76 4.33 0.25
N TYR A 15 -25.48 4.32 0.61
CA TYR A 15 -24.43 3.69 -0.19
C TYR A 15 -24.61 2.17 -0.22
N SER A 16 -24.26 1.54 -1.35
CA SER A 16 -24.35 0.09 -1.50
C SER A 16 -23.29 -0.65 -0.67
N ALA A 17 -23.57 -1.91 -0.32
CA ALA A 17 -22.66 -2.74 0.47
C ALA A 17 -21.27 -2.88 -0.19
N ASP A 18 -21.22 -2.95 -1.51
CA ASP A 18 -19.95 -3.02 -2.26
C ASP A 18 -19.13 -1.72 -2.15
N GLN A 19 -19.78 -0.56 -2.06
CA GLN A 19 -19.10 0.74 -1.90
C GLN A 19 -18.55 0.92 -0.48
N ILE A 20 -19.30 0.45 0.52
CA ILE A 20 -18.86 0.48 1.92
C ILE A 20 -17.69 -0.51 2.11
N ALA A 21 -17.76 -1.68 1.46
CA ALA A 21 -16.65 -2.65 1.47
C ALA A 21 -15.41 -2.12 0.74
N ASP A 22 -15.56 -1.40 -0.39
CA ASP A 22 -14.43 -0.76 -1.08
C ASP A 22 -13.79 0.34 -0.21
N ALA A 23 -14.60 1.16 0.47
CA ALA A 23 -14.10 2.21 1.39
C ALA A 23 -13.38 1.63 2.60
N ALA A 24 -13.96 0.60 3.23
CA ALA A 24 -13.35 -0.12 4.35
C ALA A 24 -12.04 -0.84 3.94
N ALA A 25 -11.98 -1.35 2.70
CA ALA A 25 -10.78 -2.00 2.16
C ALA A 25 -9.68 -1.03 1.73
N CYS A 26 -10.02 0.23 1.43
CA CYS A 26 -9.08 1.25 0.96
C CYS A 26 -8.67 2.27 2.04
N GLY A 27 -9.28 2.27 3.23
CA GLY A 27 -8.91 3.16 4.33
C GLY A 27 -9.19 4.66 4.09
N TYR A 28 -10.10 5.01 3.18
CA TYR A 28 -10.35 6.39 2.78
C TYR A 28 -11.66 6.95 3.34
N ASN A 29 -11.60 8.13 3.97
CA ASN A 29 -12.76 8.96 4.31
C ASN A 29 -13.15 9.86 3.10
N PRO A 30 -14.39 9.77 2.57
CA PRO A 30 -14.83 10.54 1.41
C PRO A 30 -15.18 12.01 1.69
N TYR A 31 -15.11 12.49 2.94
CA TYR A 31 -15.23 13.92 3.22
C TYR A 31 -13.89 14.62 2.99
N GLU A 32 -13.83 15.24 1.81
CA GLU A 32 -12.79 16.09 1.24
C GLU A 32 -11.90 16.83 2.26
N PHE A 33 -10.59 16.58 2.16
CA PHE A 33 -9.55 17.44 2.69
C PHE A 33 -9.37 18.63 1.73
N ASP A 34 -9.67 19.85 2.19
CA ASP A 34 -9.38 21.06 1.44
C ASP A 34 -7.88 21.40 1.60
N ILE A 35 -7.10 21.04 0.58
CA ILE A 35 -5.64 21.20 0.52
C ILE A 35 -5.24 22.68 0.41
N ASP A 36 -6.11 23.52 -0.17
CA ASP A 36 -5.84 24.94 -0.39
C ASP A 36 -5.89 25.73 0.93
N ALA A 37 -6.66 25.26 1.91
CA ALA A 37 -6.79 25.89 3.23
C ALA A 37 -5.49 25.88 4.07
N TYR A 38 -4.51 25.04 3.72
CA TYR A 38 -3.19 24.98 4.38
C TYR A 38 -2.07 25.62 3.56
N GLY A 39 -2.39 26.33 2.47
CA GLY A 39 -1.43 27.13 1.71
C GLY A 39 -0.58 26.36 0.72
N TYR A 40 -1.00 25.17 0.29
CA TYR A 40 -0.28 24.39 -0.72
C TYR A 40 -0.99 24.49 -2.08
N SER A 41 -0.31 25.07 -3.07
CA SER A 41 -0.80 25.14 -4.45
C SER A 41 -0.63 23.79 -5.14
N SER A 42 -1.68 23.33 -5.83
CA SER A 42 -1.65 22.12 -6.67
C SER A 42 -0.68 22.20 -7.86
N ASP A 43 -0.06 23.36 -8.12
CA ASP A 43 0.77 23.61 -9.30
C ASP A 43 2.28 23.42 -9.08
N GLU A 44 2.75 23.11 -7.86
CA GLU A 44 4.17 22.89 -7.54
C GLU A 44 4.62 21.41 -7.69
N TRP A 45 4.25 20.74 -8.78
CA TRP A 45 4.79 19.42 -9.11
C TRP A 45 5.79 19.54 -10.25
N GLU A 46 7.07 19.63 -9.94
CA GLU A 46 8.13 19.58 -10.94
C GLU A 46 8.37 18.15 -11.44
N ALA A 47 8.41 17.99 -12.76
CA ALA A 47 8.84 16.76 -13.41
C ALA A 47 10.37 16.66 -13.35
N VAL A 48 10.90 15.82 -12.47
CA VAL A 48 12.35 15.57 -12.41
C VAL A 48 12.78 14.60 -13.51
N ASP A 49 13.79 15.04 -14.24
CA ASP A 49 14.44 14.49 -15.40
C ASP A 49 15.29 13.25 -15.10
N GLY A 50 15.35 12.36 -16.11
CA GLY A 50 15.94 11.04 -16.01
C GLY A 50 17.47 11.08 -15.93
N ASN A 51 18.01 10.73 -14.77
CA ASN A 51 19.36 10.17 -14.69
C ASN A 51 19.36 9.02 -13.68
N PHE A 52 19.39 7.80 -14.21
CA PHE A 52 19.37 6.56 -13.45
C PHE A 52 20.80 6.22 -13.03
N SER A 53 21.15 6.61 -11.80
CA SER A 53 22.34 6.14 -11.10
C SER A 53 21.91 5.00 -10.18
N SER A 54 22.64 3.89 -10.19
CA SER A 54 22.54 2.82 -9.19
C SER A 54 23.07 3.33 -7.86
N GLU A 55 22.35 4.28 -7.28
CA GLU A 55 22.65 4.85 -5.98
C GLU A 55 22.25 3.84 -4.93
N ILE A 56 23.18 3.58 -4.00
CA ILE A 56 22.88 2.96 -2.72
C ILE A 56 21.65 3.70 -2.18
N VAL A 57 20.55 2.99 -1.99
CA VAL A 57 19.36 3.56 -1.36
C VAL A 57 19.81 3.98 0.03
N GLU A 58 20.04 5.27 0.24
CA GLU A 58 20.31 5.83 1.55
C GLU A 58 18.99 5.75 2.33
N VAL A 59 18.78 4.61 2.98
CA VAL A 59 17.61 4.38 3.84
C VAL A 59 17.68 5.37 4.98
N ASN A 60 16.60 6.10 5.22
CA ASN A 60 16.50 6.97 6.39
C ASN A 60 16.54 6.10 7.67
N PRO A 61 17.59 6.19 8.50
CA PRO A 61 17.71 5.34 9.68
C PRO A 61 16.61 5.59 10.72
N GLU A 62 16.00 6.79 10.73
CA GLU A 62 14.85 7.07 11.59
C GLU A 62 13.60 6.33 11.11
N LEU A 63 13.42 6.19 9.79
CA LEU A 63 12.30 5.46 9.19
C LEU A 63 12.41 3.96 9.49
N GLU A 64 13.61 3.40 9.33
CA GLU A 64 13.89 1.99 9.68
C GLU A 64 13.59 1.75 11.16
N ALA A 65 14.05 2.64 12.05
CA ALA A 65 13.75 2.54 13.47
C ALA A 65 12.25 2.66 13.81
N ILE A 66 11.49 3.46 13.05
CA ILE A 66 10.02 3.52 13.18
C ILE A 66 9.39 2.20 12.73
N PHE A 67 9.81 1.68 11.57
CA PHE A 67 9.32 0.42 11.02
C PHE A 67 9.51 -0.73 12.00
N GLU A 68 10.72 -0.94 12.52
CA GLU A 68 11.02 -1.99 13.51
C GLU A 68 10.15 -1.87 14.76
N ARG A 69 9.99 -0.66 15.31
CA ARG A 69 9.12 -0.44 16.47
C ARG A 69 7.64 -0.74 16.18
N LEU A 70 7.15 -0.45 14.97
CA LEU A 70 5.78 -0.77 14.58
C LEU A 70 5.58 -2.28 14.45
N VAL A 71 6.56 -2.99 13.89
CA VAL A 71 6.56 -4.47 13.79
C VAL A 71 6.58 -5.09 15.19
N ASP A 72 7.50 -4.67 16.06
CA ASP A 72 7.60 -5.12 17.45
C ASP A 72 6.28 -4.88 18.21
N SER A 73 5.70 -3.70 18.03
CA SER A 73 4.43 -3.33 18.68
C SER A 73 3.28 -4.20 18.21
N ALA A 74 3.20 -4.46 16.90
CA ALA A 74 2.16 -5.32 16.32
C ALA A 74 2.32 -6.78 16.79
N GLU A 75 3.55 -7.28 16.89
CA GLU A 75 3.86 -8.62 17.38
C GLU A 75 3.52 -8.75 18.88
N ALA A 76 3.96 -7.80 19.71
CA ALA A 76 3.67 -7.77 21.14
C ALA A 76 2.16 -7.68 21.40
N PHE A 77 1.44 -6.87 20.63
CA PHE A 77 -0.01 -6.76 20.71
C PHE A 77 -0.71 -8.09 20.39
N TYR A 78 -0.25 -8.80 19.35
CA TYR A 78 -0.77 -10.12 19.01
C TYR A 78 -0.49 -11.14 20.11
N LYS A 79 0.75 -11.23 20.60
CA LYS A 79 1.13 -12.14 21.69
C LYS A 79 0.29 -11.93 22.95
N LEU A 80 -0.03 -10.67 23.27
CA LEU A 80 -0.80 -10.33 24.48
C LEU A 80 -2.31 -10.53 24.32
N THR A 81 -2.86 -10.20 23.14
CA THR A 81 -4.32 -10.11 22.96
C THR A 81 -4.91 -11.17 22.05
N ASN A 82 -4.06 -11.94 21.36
CA ASN A 82 -4.43 -12.86 20.29
C ASN A 82 -5.25 -12.20 19.17
N ARG A 83 -5.03 -10.89 18.94
CA ARG A 83 -5.64 -10.10 17.87
C ARG A 83 -4.56 -9.36 17.10
N TYR A 84 -4.76 -9.22 15.80
CA TYR A 84 -3.83 -8.51 14.93
C TYR A 84 -4.11 -7.00 14.93
N LEU A 85 -3.04 -6.21 14.99
CA LEU A 85 -3.11 -4.76 14.75
C LEU A 85 -3.27 -4.52 13.24
N GLN A 86 -4.32 -3.82 12.84
CA GLN A 86 -4.71 -3.67 11.42
C GLN A 86 -3.93 -2.57 10.70
N ILE A 87 -2.59 -2.64 10.74
CA ILE A 87 -1.67 -1.66 10.13
C ILE A 87 -0.89 -2.23 8.93
N TRP A 88 -1.36 -3.33 8.36
CA TRP A 88 -0.65 -4.11 7.34
C TRP A 88 -0.34 -3.34 6.05
N GLY A 89 -1.25 -2.45 5.62
CA GLY A 89 -1.01 -1.59 4.47
C GLY A 89 0.22 -0.70 4.68
N GLU A 90 0.22 0.04 5.78
CA GLU A 90 1.33 0.93 6.16
C GLU A 90 2.66 0.19 6.31
N LEU A 91 2.65 -0.97 6.99
CA LEU A 91 3.87 -1.79 7.13
C LEU A 91 4.41 -2.27 5.78
N GLY A 92 3.53 -2.62 4.84
CA GLY A 92 3.94 -3.01 3.49
C GLY A 92 4.53 -1.85 2.70
N GLU A 93 3.97 -0.65 2.84
CA GLU A 93 4.48 0.56 2.20
C GLU A 93 5.82 1.03 2.79
N LEU A 94 5.98 0.99 4.12
CA LEU A 94 7.25 1.30 4.79
C LEU A 94 8.34 0.31 4.41
N TYR A 95 8.03 -0.99 4.40
CA TYR A 95 8.95 -2.02 3.94
C TYR A 95 9.37 -1.77 2.48
N ALA A 96 8.44 -1.36 1.62
CA ALA A 96 8.73 -1.05 0.22
C ALA A 96 9.68 0.16 0.07
N GLU A 97 9.50 1.20 0.89
CA GLU A 97 10.39 2.36 0.93
C GLU A 97 11.80 1.98 1.40
N ILE A 98 11.90 1.18 2.48
CA ILE A 98 13.17 0.76 3.08
C ILE A 98 13.93 -0.22 2.19
N GLU A 99 13.29 -1.30 1.75
CA GLU A 99 13.96 -2.41 1.03
C GLU A 99 14.29 -2.04 -0.43
N TYR A 100 13.41 -1.29 -1.09
CA TYR A 100 13.54 -1.01 -2.53
C TYR A 100 13.90 0.44 -2.84
N GLY A 101 13.89 1.34 -1.85
CA GLY A 101 14.03 2.78 -2.12
C GLY A 101 12.84 3.37 -2.87
N ILE A 102 11.65 2.79 -2.71
CA ILE A 102 10.43 3.33 -3.33
C ILE A 102 10.10 4.66 -2.69
N LYS A 103 10.06 5.72 -3.50
CA LYS A 103 9.60 7.04 -3.09
C LYS A 103 8.07 7.02 -3.06
N ARG A 104 7.49 6.92 -1.86
CA ARG A 104 6.04 6.96 -1.68
C ARG A 104 5.48 8.30 -2.12
N HIS A 105 4.30 8.27 -2.72
CA HIS A 105 3.59 9.51 -3.02
C HIS A 105 3.06 10.14 -1.73
N LYS A 106 2.73 11.43 -1.80
CA LYS A 106 2.00 12.06 -0.70
C LYS A 106 0.68 11.33 -0.47
N PRO A 107 0.19 11.27 0.78
CA PRO A 107 -1.13 10.75 1.08
C PRO A 107 -2.17 11.35 0.14
N HIS A 108 -3.09 10.49 -0.27
CA HIS A 108 -4.19 10.79 -1.17
C HIS A 108 -3.89 11.04 -2.65
N THR A 109 -2.66 10.75 -3.09
CA THR A 109 -2.31 10.78 -4.52
C THR A 109 -3.11 9.72 -5.29
N LYS A 110 -3.79 10.12 -6.36
CA LYS A 110 -4.54 9.19 -7.22
C LYS A 110 -3.57 8.41 -8.09
N GLY A 111 -3.63 7.08 -8.05
CA GLY A 111 -2.85 6.23 -8.96
C GLY A 111 -2.20 5.08 -8.22
N SER A 112 -0.88 4.98 -8.34
CA SER A 112 -0.01 4.05 -7.64
C SER A 112 0.37 4.58 -6.24
N ASP A 113 1.02 3.76 -5.43
CA ASP A 113 1.43 4.12 -4.06
C ASP A 113 2.81 4.81 -4.00
N GLY A 114 3.69 4.54 -4.97
CA GLY A 114 4.99 5.21 -5.05
C GLY A 114 5.67 5.10 -6.41
N LYS A 115 6.94 5.53 -6.47
CA LYS A 115 7.81 5.39 -7.65
C LYS A 115 9.16 4.77 -7.31
N LEU A 116 9.65 3.95 -8.23
CA LEU A 116 11.03 3.47 -8.25
C LEU A 116 11.66 3.89 -9.59
N GLY A 117 12.46 4.95 -9.57
CA GLY A 117 12.91 5.62 -10.79
C GLY A 117 11.73 6.08 -11.64
N ASN A 118 11.61 5.55 -12.86
CA ASN A 118 10.53 5.86 -13.79
C ASN A 118 9.29 4.96 -13.64
N ASP A 119 9.37 3.94 -12.79
CA ASP A 119 8.29 2.99 -12.61
C ASP A 119 7.31 3.47 -11.54
N PHE A 120 6.01 3.38 -11.86
CA PHE A 120 4.92 3.62 -10.93
C PHE A 120 4.55 2.29 -10.24
N ILE A 121 4.69 2.24 -8.93
CA ILE A 121 4.59 1.02 -8.13
C ILE A 121 3.29 1.03 -7.33
N GLU A 122 2.41 0.08 -7.64
CA GLU A 122 1.30 -0.28 -6.76
C GLU A 122 1.80 -1.28 -5.71
N ILE A 123 1.50 -1.07 -4.44
CA ILE A 123 1.87 -1.90 -3.31
C ILE A 123 0.61 -2.58 -2.78
N LYS A 124 0.69 -3.89 -2.54
CA LYS A 124 -0.37 -4.64 -1.88
C LYS A 124 0.20 -5.58 -0.85
N THR A 125 -0.32 -5.46 0.38
CA THR A 125 0.07 -6.34 1.47
C THR A 125 -0.85 -7.56 1.57
N ILE A 126 -0.25 -8.74 1.74
CA ILE A 126 -0.90 -9.96 2.20
C ILE A 126 -0.60 -10.07 3.69
N SER A 127 -1.63 -9.91 4.52
CA SER A 127 -1.52 -9.99 5.96
C SER A 127 -1.41 -11.44 6.47
N PRO A 128 -0.94 -11.65 7.72
CA PRO A 128 -0.78 -12.99 8.28
C PRO A 128 -2.08 -13.78 8.43
N GLU A 129 -3.20 -13.07 8.56
CA GLU A 129 -4.56 -13.63 8.69
C GLU A 129 -5.18 -14.05 7.36
N LYS A 130 -4.57 -13.69 6.24
CA LYS A 130 -5.15 -13.92 4.92
C LYS A 130 -4.84 -15.33 4.41
N ASN A 131 -5.88 -16.16 4.29
CA ASN A 131 -5.76 -17.56 3.86
C ASN A 131 -5.44 -17.73 2.35
N ASN A 132 -5.77 -16.74 1.51
CA ASN A 132 -5.45 -16.77 0.09
C ASN A 132 -4.29 -15.84 -0.21
N GLU A 133 -3.22 -16.40 -0.78
CA GLU A 133 -2.04 -15.63 -1.19
C GLU A 133 -2.30 -14.90 -2.52
N GLU A 134 -3.38 -14.13 -2.61
CA GLU A 134 -3.77 -13.36 -3.79
C GLU A 134 -4.06 -11.91 -3.43
N VAL A 135 -3.70 -11.00 -4.33
CA VAL A 135 -4.06 -9.58 -4.25
C VAL A 135 -4.84 -9.15 -5.49
N ARG A 136 -5.58 -8.05 -5.36
CA ARG A 136 -6.34 -7.46 -6.45
C ARG A 136 -5.90 -6.01 -6.64
N VAL A 137 -5.74 -5.63 -7.89
CA VAL A 137 -5.40 -4.26 -8.30
C VAL A 137 -6.39 -3.77 -9.34
N LYS A 138 -6.74 -2.48 -9.27
CA LYS A 138 -7.67 -1.85 -10.23
C LYS A 138 -6.97 -1.75 -11.59
N ARG A 139 -7.58 -2.30 -12.64
CA ARG A 139 -7.00 -2.23 -14.01
C ARG A 139 -6.93 -0.80 -14.55
N ALA A 140 -7.74 0.11 -14.01
CA ALA A 140 -7.69 1.53 -14.36
C ALA A 140 -6.59 2.31 -13.61
N GLY A 141 -5.94 1.70 -12.61
CA GLY A 141 -4.89 2.36 -11.82
C GLY A 141 -3.68 2.73 -12.68
N ASN A 142 -3.00 3.82 -12.32
CA ASN A 142 -1.81 4.31 -13.00
C ASN A 142 -0.54 3.72 -12.37
N PHE A 143 -0.28 2.44 -12.62
CA PHE A 143 0.95 1.75 -12.21
C PHE A 143 1.51 0.94 -13.37
N ASN A 144 2.81 0.65 -13.36
CA ASN A 144 3.42 -0.26 -14.34
C ASN A 144 4.10 -1.48 -13.70
N LYS A 145 4.26 -1.49 -12.37
CA LYS A 145 4.65 -2.65 -11.58
C LYS A 145 3.78 -2.77 -10.32
N LEU A 146 3.56 -4.00 -9.89
CA LEU A 146 2.90 -4.36 -8.64
C LEU A 146 3.94 -4.98 -7.72
N LEU A 147 4.13 -4.41 -6.54
CA LEU A 147 4.87 -5.01 -5.44
C LEU A 147 3.88 -5.67 -4.48
N ILE A 148 3.98 -6.99 -4.35
CA ILE A 148 3.27 -7.74 -3.31
C ILE A 148 4.21 -7.85 -2.12
N VAL A 149 3.79 -7.37 -0.97
CA VAL A 149 4.49 -7.60 0.31
C VAL A 149 3.68 -8.60 1.11
N LYS A 150 4.31 -9.64 1.62
CA LYS A 150 3.67 -10.68 2.42
C LYS A 150 4.26 -10.65 3.81
N ILE A 151 3.39 -10.59 4.80
CA ILE A 151 3.76 -10.66 6.22
C ILE A 151 3.31 -12.01 6.76
N SER A 152 4.23 -12.77 7.33
CA SER A 152 3.96 -14.09 7.91
C SER A 152 3.45 -14.00 9.36
N THR A 153 3.00 -15.12 9.92
CA THR A 153 2.50 -15.20 11.30
C THR A 153 3.57 -14.95 12.37
N ASP A 154 4.84 -15.11 12.00
CA ASP A 154 6.03 -14.74 12.78
C ASP A 154 6.56 -13.35 12.41
N PHE A 155 5.74 -12.49 11.78
CA PHE A 155 6.03 -11.09 11.47
C PHE A 155 7.27 -10.89 10.57
N THR A 156 7.62 -11.90 9.76
CA THR A 156 8.64 -11.78 8.72
C THR A 156 8.05 -11.26 7.42
N PHE A 157 8.86 -10.56 6.63
CA PHE A 157 8.44 -9.91 5.40
C PHE A 157 9.08 -10.61 4.19
N GLU A 158 8.25 -10.99 3.23
CA GLU A 158 8.67 -11.44 1.90
C GLU A 158 8.05 -10.52 0.85
N SER A 159 8.69 -10.39 -0.31
CA SER A 159 8.19 -9.51 -1.36
C SER A 159 8.37 -10.07 -2.76
N GLN A 160 7.45 -9.68 -3.66
CA GLN A 160 7.45 -10.09 -5.07
C GLN A 160 7.05 -8.92 -5.96
N LEU A 161 7.97 -8.49 -6.83
CA LEU A 161 7.74 -7.46 -7.83
C LEU A 161 7.29 -8.08 -9.16
N ILE A 162 6.15 -7.62 -9.70
CA ILE A 162 5.52 -8.14 -10.92
C ILE A 162 5.31 -6.98 -11.89
N ALA A 163 5.82 -7.10 -13.13
CA ALA A 163 5.51 -6.12 -14.16
C ALA A 163 4.03 -6.22 -14.57
N ARG A 164 3.37 -5.07 -14.79
CA ARG A 164 1.94 -5.02 -15.15
C ARG A 164 1.61 -5.82 -16.41
N LYS A 165 2.53 -5.87 -17.37
CA LYS A 165 2.40 -6.67 -18.60
C LYS A 165 2.31 -8.19 -18.34
N ASP A 166 2.83 -8.64 -17.21
CA ASP A 166 2.86 -10.05 -16.81
C ASP A 166 1.65 -10.42 -15.92
N LEU A 167 0.81 -9.44 -15.56
CA LEU A 167 -0.46 -9.70 -14.87
C LEU A 167 -1.45 -10.41 -15.81
N PRO A 168 -2.31 -11.30 -15.28
CA PRO A 168 -3.34 -11.98 -16.07
C PRO A 168 -4.20 -11.00 -16.87
N LYS A 169 -4.30 -11.24 -18.18
CA LYS A 169 -5.19 -10.51 -19.09
C LYS A 169 -6.66 -10.78 -18.72
N GLY A 170 -7.53 -9.82 -18.97
CA GLY A 170 -8.97 -9.95 -18.73
C GLY A 170 -9.70 -8.62 -18.80
N GLU A 171 -11.03 -8.69 -18.92
CA GLU A 171 -11.91 -7.53 -19.14
C GLU A 171 -12.54 -6.95 -17.86
N GLY A 172 -12.40 -7.66 -16.72
CA GLY A 172 -12.97 -7.22 -15.45
C GLY A 172 -12.23 -6.01 -14.84
N LYS A 173 -12.92 -5.26 -13.96
CA LYS A 173 -12.38 -4.06 -13.28
C LYS A 173 -11.05 -4.29 -12.54
N HIS A 174 -10.82 -5.52 -12.08
CA HIS A 174 -9.64 -5.89 -11.30
C HIS A 174 -8.79 -6.93 -12.03
N ALA A 175 -7.47 -6.83 -11.87
CA ALA A 175 -6.54 -7.93 -12.13
C ALA A 175 -6.26 -8.65 -10.80
N LYS A 176 -6.14 -9.98 -10.87
CA LYS A 176 -5.70 -10.80 -9.73
C LYS A 176 -4.22 -11.14 -9.93
N ALA A 177 -3.44 -11.02 -8.88
CA ALA A 177 -2.07 -11.51 -8.83
C ALA A 177 -1.95 -12.47 -7.66
N SER A 178 -1.39 -13.65 -7.92
CA SER A 178 -1.13 -14.65 -6.87
C SER A 178 0.33 -14.55 -6.47
N TRP A 179 0.60 -14.70 -5.17
CA TRP A 179 1.93 -14.96 -4.66
C TRP A 179 2.46 -16.24 -5.31
N SER A 180 3.67 -16.15 -5.86
CA SER A 180 4.37 -17.32 -6.34
C SER A 180 5.75 -17.30 -5.72
N ARG A 181 6.10 -18.34 -4.97
CA ARG A 181 7.50 -18.60 -4.59
C ARG A 181 8.27 -18.98 -5.85
N LYS A 182 8.57 -18.00 -6.71
CA LYS A 182 9.63 -18.19 -7.69
C LYS A 182 10.91 -18.15 -6.89
N GLN A 183 11.62 -19.28 -6.85
CA GLN A 183 13.00 -19.32 -6.39
C GLN A 183 13.76 -18.22 -7.15
N GLN A 184 14.21 -17.17 -6.46
CA GLN A 184 15.23 -16.30 -7.00
C GLN A 184 16.43 -17.22 -7.28
N LYS A 185 16.80 -17.34 -8.55
CA LYS A 185 18.02 -18.02 -8.98
C LYS A 185 19.20 -17.08 -8.83
#